data_AF-A0A819W6Q7-F1
#
_entry.id   AF-A0A819W6Q7-F1
#
_cell.length_a   1.000
_cell.length_b   1.000
_cell.length_c   1.000
_cell.angle_alpha   90.00
_cell.angle_beta   90.00
_cell.angle_gamma   90.00
#
_symmetry.space_group_name_H-M   'P 1'
#
loop_
_entity.id
_entity.type
_entity.pdbx_description
1 polymer ?
#
loop_
_entity_poly.entity_id
_entity_poly.type
_entity_poly.pdbx_seq_one_letter_code
_entity_poly.pdbx_strand_id
1 'polypeptide(L)' 'MTTTKSNVMFVLGAPGAGKGTQCDRMTKDYEYVHLSVGDLLREEADKSDSDLGNEIKNIMENGSLVSAEMICKLI' A
#
# COMPACT_ATOMS: atom_id res chain seq x y z
N MET A 1 -29.80 5.16 -8.97
CA MET A 1 -28.48 5.49 -8.37
C MET A 1 -27.44 5.26 -9.43
N THR A 2 -26.79 6.31 -9.94
CA THR A 2 -25.72 6.17 -10.93
C THR A 2 -24.46 5.71 -10.20
N THR A 3 -24.02 4.49 -10.45
CA THR A 3 -22.77 3.95 -9.89
C THR A 3 -21.60 4.68 -10.54
N THR A 4 -20.96 5.60 -9.83
CA THR A 4 -19.75 6.25 -10.30
C THR A 4 -18.65 5.19 -10.38
N LYS A 5 -18.12 4.95 -11.58
CA LYS A 5 -17.03 3.99 -11.79
C LYS A 5 -15.72 4.60 -11.29
N SER A 6 -15.11 4.00 -10.26
CA SER A 6 -13.79 4.40 -9.79
C SER A 6 -12.71 3.94 -10.78
N ASN A 7 -11.78 4.84 -11.12
CA ASN A 7 -10.61 4.51 -11.93
C ASN A 7 -9.48 4.08 -10.98
N VAL A 8 -9.01 2.84 -11.12
CA VAL A 8 -7.92 2.27 -10.32
C VAL A 8 -6.72 2.05 -11.22
N MET A 9 -5.55 2.50 -10.78
CA MET A 9 -4.29 2.39 -11.52
C MET A 9 -3.22 1.76 -10.64
N PHE A 10 -2.58 0.72 -11.16
CA PHE A 10 -1.46 0.05 -10.51
C PHE A 10 -0.14 0.54 -11.11
N VAL A 11 0.75 1.05 -10.25
CA VAL A 11 2.08 1.52 -10.66
C VAL A 11 3.12 0.48 -10.24
N LEU A 12 3.76 -0.16 -11.22
CA LEU A 12 4.71 -1.25 -11.03
C LEU A 12 6.13 -0.83 -11.42
N GLY A 13 7.14 -1.47 -10.81
CA GLY A 13 8.55 -1.17 -11.08
C GLY A 13 9.48 -1.59 -9.93
N ALA A 14 10.77 -1.75 -10.23
CA ALA A 14 11.78 -2.18 -9.27
C ALA A 14 11.94 -1.20 -8.07
N PRO A 15 12.51 -1.64 -6.94
CA PRO A 15 12.96 -0.73 -5.89
C PRO A 15 13.87 0.37 -6.47
N GLY A 16 13.68 1.62 -6.06
CA GLY A 16 14.45 2.76 -6.59
C GLY A 16 13.99 3.29 -7.96
N ALA A 17 13.03 2.67 -8.65
CA ALA A 17 12.55 3.13 -9.97
C ALA A 17 11.75 4.46 -9.95
N GLY A 18 11.60 5.11 -8.79
CA GLY A 18 10.91 6.40 -8.67
C GLY A 18 9.37 6.34 -8.67
N LYS A 19 8.76 5.16 -8.43
CA LYS A 19 7.29 4.98 -8.41
C LYS A 19 6.58 5.98 -7.50
N GLY A 20 7.02 6.09 -6.24
CA GLY A 20 6.41 7.00 -5.26
C GLY A 20 6.43 8.45 -5.75
N THR A 21 7.57 8.91 -6.27
CA THR A 21 7.72 10.24 -6.87
C THR A 21 6.75 10.49 -8.03
N GLN A 22 6.48 9.47 -8.85
CA GLN A 22 5.50 9.61 -9.92
C GLN A 22 4.07 9.61 -9.38
N CYS A 23 3.75 8.73 -8.42
CA CYS A 23 2.44 8.73 -7.76
C CYS A 23 2.13 10.07 -7.10
N ASP A 24 3.08 10.67 -6.37
CA ASP A 24 2.91 11.97 -5.71
C ASP A 24 2.68 13.12 -6.70
N ARG A 25 3.25 13.02 -7.91
CA ARG A 25 2.92 13.97 -8.99
C ARG A 25 1.51 13.74 -9.51
N MET A 26 1.09 12.49 -9.65
CA MET A 26 -0.24 12.16 -10.14
C MET A 26 -1.36 12.58 -9.18
N THR A 27 -1.15 12.49 -7.87
CA THR A 27 -2.12 12.99 -6.88
C THR A 27 -2.26 14.50 -6.97
N LYS A 28 -1.16 15.23 -7.18
CA LYS A 28 -1.15 16.69 -7.34
C LYS A 28 -1.85 17.16 -8.61
N ASP A 29 -1.62 16.47 -9.73
CA ASP A 29 -2.02 16.95 -11.05
C ASP A 29 -3.38 16.40 -11.53
N TYR A 30 -3.85 15.27 -10.97
CA TYR A 30 -5.00 14.52 -11.53
C TYR A 30 -6.02 14.04 -10.48
N GLU A 31 -6.07 14.64 -9.29
CA GLU A 31 -7.05 14.33 -8.22
C GLU A 31 -7.09 12.84 -7.80
N TYR A 32 -6.00 12.09 -8.00
CA TYR A 32 -5.89 10.73 -7.50
C TYR A 32 -5.57 10.70 -6.01
N VAL A 33 -6.02 9.62 -5.35
CA VAL A 33 -5.54 9.22 -4.03
C VAL A 33 -4.43 8.18 -4.21
N HIS A 34 -3.27 8.42 -3.61
CA HIS A 34 -2.15 7.48 -3.63
C HIS A 34 -2.31 6.48 -2.47
N LEU A 35 -2.47 5.20 -2.81
CA LEU A 35 -2.46 4.09 -1.85
C LEU A 35 -1.15 3.33 -1.99
N SER A 36 -0.26 3.52 -1.02
CA SER A 36 1.02 2.82 -0.96
C SER A 36 0.91 1.61 -0.05
N VAL A 37 0.83 0.41 -0.65
CA VAL A 37 0.80 -0.86 0.09
C VAL A 37 1.96 -0.98 1.05
N GLY A 38 3.15 -0.50 0.64
CA GLY A 38 4.32 -0.51 1.51
C GLY A 38 4.17 0.37 2.75
N ASP A 39 3.53 1.54 2.62
CA ASP A 39 3.30 2.42 3.77
C ASP A 39 2.24 1.85 4.70
N LEU A 40 1.13 1.34 4.16
CA LEU A 40 0.08 0.66 4.96
C LEU A 40 0.66 -0.49 5.80
N LEU A 41 1.53 -1.32 5.18
CA LEU A 41 2.18 -2.42 5.88
C LEU A 41 3.13 -1.94 6.99
N ARG A 42 3.93 -0.90 6.73
CA ARG A 42 4.83 -0.32 7.74
C ARG A 42 4.06 0.30 8.90
N GLU A 43 3.03 1.09 8.60
CA GLU A 43 2.18 1.71 9.60
C GLU A 43 1.48 0.68 10.49
N GLU A 44 1.02 -0.44 9.93
CA GLU A 44 0.43 -1.53 10.72
C GLU A 44 1.49 -2.27 11.55
N ALA A 45 2.66 -2.55 10.96
CA ALA A 45 3.77 -3.24 11.63
C ALA A 45 4.35 -2.46 12.83
N ASP A 46 4.24 -1.13 12.82
CA ASP A 46 4.73 -0.26 13.89
C ASP A 46 3.73 -0.11 15.06
N LYS A 47 2.52 -0.68 14.98
CA LYS A 47 1.53 -0.66 16.07
C LYS A 47 1.92 -1.65 17.18
N SER A 48 2.09 -1.14 18.40
CA SER A 48 2.55 -1.91 19.57
C SER A 48 1.60 -3.04 20.01
N ASP A 49 0.30 -2.88 19.75
CA ASP A 49 -0.75 -3.79 20.24
C ASP A 49 -1.60 -4.38 19.09
N SER A 50 -0.95 -4.73 17.98
CA SER A 50 -1.60 -5.36 16.82
C SER A 50 -1.05 -6.76 16.56
N ASP A 51 -1.89 -7.79 16.73
CA ASP A 51 -1.56 -9.17 16.32
C ASP A 51 -1.26 -9.23 14.82
N LEU A 52 -2.04 -8.49 14.02
CA LEU A 52 -1.83 -8.34 12.58
C LEU A 52 -0.51 -7.63 12.27
N GLY A 53 -0.19 -6.57 13.01
CA GLY A 53 1.08 -5.84 12.88
C GLY A 53 2.28 -6.72 13.19
N ASN A 54 2.21 -7.53 14.25
CA ASN A 54 3.26 -8.49 14.60
C ASN A 54 3.45 -9.55 13.49
N GLU A 55 2.36 -10.05 12.90
CA GLU A 55 2.44 -11.00 11.78
C GLU A 55 3.06 -10.35 10.53
N ILE A 56 2.61 -9.15 10.15
CA ILE A 56 3.16 -8.39 9.02
C ILE A 56 4.66 -8.15 9.21
N LYS A 57 5.06 -7.69 10.40
CA LYS A 57 6.46 -7.42 10.75
C LYS A 57 7.33 -8.66 10.57
N ASN A 58 6.89 -9.80 11.11
CA ASN A 58 7.61 -11.07 10.96
C ASN A 58 7.75 -11.50 9.49
N ILE A 59 6.71 -11.35 8.67
CA ILE A 59 6.76 -11.70 7.24
C ILE A 59 7.76 -10.79 6.51
N MET A 60 7.71 -9.49 6.78
CA MET A 60 8.58 -8.48 6.14
C MET A 60 10.05 -8.64 6.52
N GLU A 61 10.36 -8.88 7.80
CA GLU A 61 11.73 -9.12 8.27
C GLU A 61 12.35 -10.38 7.65
N ASN A 62 11.54 -11.39 7.34
CA ASN A 62 11.96 -12.60 6.64
C ASN A 62 12.07 -12.43 5.11
N GLY A 63 11.81 -11.23 4.57
CA GLY A 63 11.83 -10.97 3.13
C GLY A 63 10.73 -11.67 2.34
N SER A 64 9.69 -12.15 3.01
CA SER A 64 8.54 -12.83 2.40
C SER A 64 7.50 -11.83 1.91
N LEU A 65 6.65 -12.27 0.97
CA LEU A 65 5.54 -11.46 0.47
C LEU A 65 4.34 -11.56 1.40
N VAL A 66 3.78 -10.41 1.78
CA VAL A 66 2.51 -10.33 2.51
C VAL A 66 1.35 -10.70 1.58
N SER A 67 0.39 -11.47 2.08
CA SER A 67 -0.73 -11.96 1.27
C SER A 67 -1.69 -10.83 0.86
N ALA A 68 -2.34 -10.98 -0.30
CA ALA A 68 -3.32 -10.01 -0.76
C ALA A 68 -4.51 -9.88 0.20
N GLU A 69 -4.95 -10.97 0.83
CA GLU A 69 -6.01 -10.95 1.84
C GLU A 69 -5.64 -10.05 3.03
N MET A 70 -4.38 -10.15 3.49
CA MET A 70 -3.88 -9.34 4.59
C MET A 70 -3.81 -7.86 4.22
N ILE A 71 -3.32 -7.54 3.02
CA ILE A 71 -3.28 -6.15 2.51
C ILE A 71 -4.69 -5.55 2.43
N CYS A 72 -5.68 -6.33 1.97
CA CYS A 72 -7.07 -5.87 1.91
C CYS A 72 -7.69 -5.57 3.28
N LYS A 73 -7.15 -6.10 4.39
CA LYS A 73 -7.59 -5.77 5.75
C LYS A 73 -7.09 -4.39 6.22
N LEU A 74 -6.14 -3.80 5.51
CA LEU A 74 -5.52 -2.51 5.84
C LEU A 74 -6.12 -1.31 5.10
N ILE A 75 -7.06 -1.57 4.19
CA ILE A 75 -7.77 -0.56 3.38
C ILE A 75 -9.16 -0.38 3.97
#